data_AF-A0A914EFH2-F1
#
_entry.id   AF-A0A914EFH2-F1
#
_cell.length_a   1.000
_cell.length_b   1.000
_cell.length_c   1.000
_cell.angle_alpha   90.00
_cell.angle_beta   90.00
_cell.angle_gamma   90.00
#
_symmetry.space_group_name_H-M   'P 1'
#
loop_
_entity.id
_entity.type
_entity.pdbx_description
1 polymer ?
#
loop_
_entity_poly.entity_id
_entity_poly.type
_entity_poly.pdbx_seq_one_letter_code
_entity_poly.pdbx_strand_id
1 'polypeptide(L)'
;MSTSSENEPSPIIPETTHRPEITFAQPNYEEIFPDDSDLLDDSYPNEGRTRERDLGTGRMLGYAVGHFFNDLCASMWFTYLMIYLENVIQMHSYKAGMLMLIGQVTDAICTPLVGLLSDVSCLPWWMLEKFGRRISWHMIGTFCVALSFPFIFADCLFCQPSTHEWLRTLWFIPFIMVFQFGWASVQISHLALIPELSSVESSRTSMNSFRYGFTVLANLVVFAFLYVFLNRSNVNDKIGPSDSIHFRDMGFIVVGLGLFMDTVFYFTTREPKDGRRLSRLNSISSETSHLVRMTWRDWFSQVPFYQVCFGVLAKIL
;
A
#
# COMPACT_ATOMS: atom_id res chain seq x y z
N MET A 1 -19.37 -59.59 71.07
CA MET A 1 -18.04 -58.99 70.88
C MET A 1 -18.28 -57.56 70.41
N SER A 2 -18.49 -56.53 71.26
CA SER A 2 -17.66 -56.03 72.39
C SER A 2 -16.21 -55.89 71.93
N THR A 3 -15.58 -54.72 71.88
CA THR A 3 -15.32 -53.68 72.92
C THR A 3 -14.70 -52.46 72.18
N SER A 4 -15.04 -51.17 72.38
CA SER A 4 -14.90 -50.24 73.52
C SER A 4 -13.46 -49.86 73.95
N SER A 5 -13.26 -48.54 74.11
CA SER A 5 -12.17 -47.74 74.76
C SER A 5 -10.78 -47.77 74.08
N GLU A 6 -9.96 -46.72 74.07
CA GLU A 6 -9.54 -45.73 75.09
C GLU A 6 -9.19 -44.39 74.37
N ASN A 7 -9.51 -43.17 74.80
CA ASN A 7 -9.19 -42.38 76.01
C ASN A 7 -7.69 -42.24 76.32
N GLU A 8 -7.05 -41.17 75.82
CA GLU A 8 -5.82 -40.61 76.39
C GLU A 8 -5.89 -39.07 76.52
N PRO A 9 -5.23 -38.48 77.53
CA PRO A 9 -5.50 -37.14 78.06
C PRO A 9 -4.59 -36.03 77.52
N SER A 10 -5.04 -34.79 77.75
CA SER A 10 -4.39 -33.52 77.43
C SER A 10 -3.00 -33.33 78.05
N PRO A 11 -2.05 -32.64 77.37
CA PRO A 11 -0.92 -32.02 78.03
C PRO A 11 -1.30 -30.63 78.59
N ILE A 12 -1.06 -30.43 79.88
CA ILE A 12 -1.13 -29.14 80.60
C ILE A 12 0.20 -28.41 80.40
N ILE A 13 0.21 -27.23 79.77
CA ILE A 13 1.28 -26.23 79.88
C ILE A 13 0.69 -24.82 79.60
N PRO A 14 1.23 -23.74 80.19
CA PRO A 14 0.84 -23.13 81.45
C PRO A 14 -0.02 -21.86 81.27
N GLU A 15 -0.86 -21.58 82.25
CA GLU A 15 -1.57 -20.31 82.39
C GLU A 15 -0.54 -19.17 82.57
N THR A 16 -0.42 -18.29 81.59
CA THR A 16 0.36 -17.06 81.71
C THR A 16 -0.43 -15.86 81.20
N THR A 17 -0.82 -15.06 82.19
CA THR A 17 -1.03 -13.60 82.11
C THR A 17 -2.10 -13.09 81.16
N HIS A 18 -3.23 -12.69 81.75
CA HIS A 18 -4.09 -11.62 81.26
C HIS A 18 -3.26 -10.47 80.68
N ARG A 19 -3.26 -10.34 79.36
CA ARG A 19 -2.84 -9.12 78.66
C ARG A 19 -4.10 -8.47 78.10
N PRO A 20 -4.37 -7.18 78.40
CA PRO A 20 -5.56 -6.50 77.93
C PRO A 20 -5.58 -6.47 76.39
N GLU A 21 -6.75 -6.76 75.83
CA GLU A 21 -7.06 -6.60 74.42
C GLU A 21 -6.97 -5.11 74.08
N ILE A 22 -5.84 -4.67 73.52
CA ILE A 22 -5.74 -3.34 72.92
C ILE A 22 -6.54 -3.42 71.63
N THR A 23 -7.79 -2.97 71.69
CA THR A 23 -8.55 -2.60 70.50
C THR A 23 -7.78 -1.46 69.84
N PHE A 24 -7.05 -1.76 68.76
CA PHE A 24 -6.58 -0.71 67.87
C PHE A 24 -7.81 -0.15 67.17
N ALA A 25 -8.24 1.04 67.59
CA ALA A 25 -9.15 1.85 66.79
C ALA A 25 -8.54 1.98 65.39
N GLN A 26 -9.23 1.48 64.37
CA GLN A 26 -8.86 1.81 63.00
C GLN A 26 -8.97 3.33 62.86
N PRO A 27 -7.98 4.02 62.27
CA PRO A 27 -8.16 5.42 61.95
C PRO A 27 -9.35 5.53 60.98
N ASN A 28 -10.28 6.44 61.27
CA ASN A 28 -11.24 6.89 60.27
C ASN A 28 -10.43 7.58 59.16
N TYR A 29 -10.27 6.91 58.01
CA TYR A 29 -9.58 7.45 56.84
C TYR A 29 -10.45 8.43 56.04
N GLU A 30 -11.52 8.98 56.63
CA GLU A 30 -12.48 9.89 55.96
C GLU A 30 -12.25 11.38 56.28
N GLU A 31 -11.21 11.77 57.01
CA GLU A 31 -10.99 13.17 57.43
C GLU A 31 -9.64 13.81 56.98
N ILE A 32 -8.98 13.30 55.93
CA ILE A 32 -7.67 13.84 55.46
C ILE A 32 -7.66 14.26 53.98
N PHE A 33 -8.82 14.37 53.32
CA PHE A 33 -8.87 14.92 51.96
C PHE A 33 -9.92 16.03 51.92
N PRO A 34 -9.53 17.31 51.75
CA PRO A 34 -10.47 18.33 51.33
C PRO A 34 -11.15 17.84 50.05
N ASP A 35 -12.44 18.14 49.93
CA ASP A 35 -13.22 17.85 48.74
C ASP A 35 -12.66 18.66 47.55
N ASP A 36 -11.68 18.08 46.84
CA ASP A 36 -11.02 18.66 45.65
C ASP A 36 -11.93 18.62 44.41
N SER A 37 -13.25 18.46 44.58
CA SER A 37 -14.22 18.48 43.49
C SER A 37 -14.44 19.88 42.89
N ASP A 38 -14.05 20.95 43.60
CA ASP A 38 -14.24 22.35 43.16
C ASP A 38 -12.94 23.06 42.70
N LEU A 39 -11.76 22.39 42.74
CA LEU A 39 -10.46 22.99 42.35
C LEU A 39 -9.84 22.39 41.08
N LEU A 40 -10.50 21.42 40.44
CA LEU A 40 -10.02 20.77 39.23
C LEU A 40 -10.69 21.24 37.92
N ASP A 41 -11.56 22.26 37.97
CA ASP A 41 -12.35 22.68 36.78
C ASP A 41 -11.64 23.70 35.87
N ASP A 42 -10.54 24.33 36.30
CA ASP A 42 -9.93 25.46 35.55
C ASP A 42 -8.52 25.21 34.98
N SER A 43 -7.97 24.00 35.04
CA SER A 43 -6.59 23.73 34.58
C SER A 43 -6.42 22.65 33.51
N TYR A 44 -7.48 21.96 33.11
CA TYR A 44 -7.46 21.21 31.86
C TYR A 44 -7.89 22.17 30.74
N PRO A 45 -7.00 22.53 29.79
CA PRO A 45 -7.49 23.18 28.59
C PRO A 45 -8.58 22.28 28.05
N ASN A 46 -9.78 22.84 27.87
CA ASN A 46 -10.92 22.18 27.28
C ASN A 46 -10.45 21.55 25.97
N GLU A 47 -10.02 20.28 26.03
CA GLU A 47 -9.92 19.39 24.89
C GLU A 47 -11.37 19.12 24.53
N GLY A 48 -12.02 20.17 24.00
CA GLY A 48 -13.06 20.02 23.04
C GLY A 48 -12.50 18.99 22.09
N ARG A 49 -13.08 17.80 22.17
CA ARG A 49 -12.87 16.69 21.27
C ARG A 49 -13.21 17.26 19.90
N THR A 50 -12.26 17.95 19.29
CA THR A 50 -12.24 18.25 17.89
C THR A 50 -12.36 16.86 17.32
N ARG A 51 -13.57 16.50 16.89
CA ARG A 51 -13.75 15.56 15.80
C ARG A 51 -12.67 15.97 14.83
N GLU A 52 -11.55 15.25 14.81
CA GLU A 52 -10.56 15.40 13.75
C GLU A 52 -11.43 15.24 12.51
N ARG A 53 -11.69 16.36 11.83
CA ARG A 53 -12.43 16.31 10.58
C ARG A 53 -11.47 15.64 9.63
N ASP A 54 -11.57 14.33 9.62
CA ASP A 54 -10.84 13.48 8.70
C ASP A 54 -11.21 13.84 7.26
N LEU A 55 -10.50 13.26 6.30
CA LEU A 55 -10.68 13.56 4.88
C LEU A 55 -12.15 13.43 4.48
N GLY A 56 -12.71 14.49 3.88
CA GLY A 56 -14.01 14.37 3.23
C GLY A 56 -13.94 13.39 2.06
N THR A 57 -15.07 12.77 1.71
CA THR A 57 -15.18 11.78 0.62
C THR A 57 -14.57 12.26 -0.70
N GLY A 58 -14.70 13.55 -1.03
CA GLY A 58 -14.10 14.13 -2.23
C GLY A 58 -12.57 14.03 -2.27
N ARG A 59 -11.89 14.19 -1.13
CA ARG A 59 -10.42 14.01 -1.04
C ARG A 59 -10.02 12.54 -1.09
N MET A 60 -10.83 11.64 -0.54
CA MET A 60 -10.62 10.20 -0.66
C MET A 60 -10.73 9.73 -2.12
N LEU A 61 -11.74 10.22 -2.85
CA LEU A 61 -11.89 9.98 -4.28
C LEU A 61 -10.74 10.59 -5.08
N GLY A 62 -10.34 11.82 -4.75
CA GLY A 62 -9.18 12.49 -5.34
C GLY A 62 -7.86 11.74 -5.13
N TYR A 63 -7.71 11.04 -4.00
CA TYR A 63 -6.60 10.12 -3.78
C TYR A 63 -6.70 8.89 -4.67
N ALA A 64 -7.88 8.26 -4.73
CA ALA A 64 -8.08 6.99 -5.43
C ALA A 64 -7.79 7.08 -6.94
N VAL A 65 -8.11 8.21 -7.58
CA VAL A 65 -7.81 8.42 -9.02
C VAL A 65 -6.32 8.44 -9.36
N GLY A 66 -5.43 8.66 -8.38
CA GLY A 66 -3.98 8.68 -8.61
C GLY A 66 -3.38 7.33 -9.02
N HIS A 67 -4.06 6.22 -8.74
CA HIS A 67 -3.61 4.90 -9.20
C HIS A 67 -4.23 4.47 -10.53
N PHE A 68 -5.21 5.22 -11.04
CA PHE A 68 -6.01 4.83 -12.20
C PHE A 68 -5.15 4.68 -13.46
N PHE A 69 -4.12 5.52 -13.65
CA PHE A 69 -3.22 5.39 -14.79
C PHE A 69 -2.46 4.06 -14.80
N ASN A 70 -1.89 3.67 -13.65
CA ASN A 70 -1.28 2.35 -13.51
C ASN A 70 -2.31 1.28 -13.83
N ASP A 71 -3.51 1.31 -13.23
CA ASP A 71 -4.53 0.28 -13.47
C ASP A 71 -4.90 0.10 -14.95
N LEU A 72 -4.99 1.19 -15.72
CA LEU A 72 -5.18 1.11 -17.18
C LEU A 72 -4.03 0.36 -17.86
N CYS A 73 -2.79 0.71 -17.53
CA CYS A 73 -1.59 0.06 -18.07
C CYS A 73 -1.51 -1.42 -17.67
N ALA A 74 -1.84 -1.77 -16.43
CA ALA A 74 -1.87 -3.15 -15.95
C ALA A 74 -2.86 -4.00 -16.73
N SER A 75 -4.06 -3.46 -16.98
CA SER A 75 -5.09 -4.15 -17.73
C SER A 75 -4.58 -4.59 -19.10
N MET A 76 -3.92 -3.66 -19.82
CA MET A 76 -3.27 -3.93 -21.10
C MET A 76 -2.07 -4.88 -20.98
N TRP A 77 -1.21 -4.66 -19.98
CA TRP A 77 -0.01 -5.48 -19.76
C TRP A 77 -0.35 -6.95 -19.53
N PHE A 78 -1.23 -7.23 -18.56
CA PHE A 78 -1.55 -8.61 -18.18
C PHE A 78 -2.46 -9.32 -19.19
N THR A 79 -3.38 -8.59 -19.84
CA THR A 79 -4.37 -9.21 -20.72
C THR A 79 -3.94 -9.26 -22.18
N TYR A 80 -3.30 -8.20 -22.67
CA TYR A 80 -3.15 -7.96 -24.10
C TYR A 80 -1.71 -7.97 -24.61
N LEU A 81 -0.71 -7.87 -23.74
CA LEU A 81 0.69 -7.86 -24.18
C LEU A 81 1.09 -9.16 -24.89
N MET A 82 0.71 -10.33 -24.34
CA MET A 82 0.98 -11.62 -24.98
C MET A 82 0.29 -11.73 -26.35
N ILE A 83 -0.99 -11.32 -26.42
CA ILE A 83 -1.76 -11.31 -27.68
C ILE A 83 -1.06 -10.42 -28.72
N TYR A 84 -0.61 -9.24 -28.32
CA TYR A 84 0.12 -8.32 -29.19
C TYR A 84 1.45 -8.92 -29.67
N LEU A 85 2.27 -9.46 -28.77
CA LEU A 85 3.58 -10.02 -29.12
C LEU A 85 3.47 -11.25 -30.03
N GLU A 86 2.51 -12.14 -29.80
CA GLU A 86 2.36 -13.38 -30.57
C GLU A 86 1.56 -13.18 -31.86
N ASN A 87 0.41 -12.51 -31.82
CA ASN A 87 -0.50 -12.45 -32.97
C ASN A 87 -0.23 -11.24 -33.88
N VAL A 88 0.17 -10.10 -33.30
CA VAL A 88 0.39 -8.86 -34.06
C VAL A 88 1.85 -8.76 -34.51
N ILE A 89 2.79 -8.88 -33.57
CA ILE A 89 4.23 -8.81 -33.85
C ILE A 89 4.77 -10.12 -34.43
N GLN A 90 4.03 -11.22 -34.29
CA GLN A 90 4.40 -12.55 -34.79
C GLN A 90 5.72 -13.06 -34.20
N MET A 91 5.91 -12.83 -32.91
CA MET A 91 7.04 -13.36 -32.14
C MET A 91 6.73 -14.78 -31.64
N HIS A 92 7.75 -15.64 -31.57
CA HIS A 92 7.59 -16.96 -30.95
C HIS A 92 7.18 -16.84 -29.47
N SER A 93 6.25 -17.70 -29.03
CA SER A 93 5.68 -17.69 -27.68
C SER A 93 6.71 -17.72 -26.54
N TYR A 94 7.81 -18.44 -26.70
CA TYR A 94 8.85 -18.49 -25.67
C TYR A 94 9.54 -17.15 -25.47
N LYS A 95 9.69 -16.31 -26.52
CA LYS A 95 10.28 -14.98 -26.41
C LYS A 95 9.28 -13.98 -25.84
N ALA A 96 8.01 -14.08 -26.23
CA ALA A 96 6.94 -13.28 -25.62
C ALA A 96 6.82 -13.56 -24.11
N GLY A 97 6.83 -14.84 -23.73
CA GLY A 97 6.87 -15.27 -22.34
C GLY A 97 8.13 -14.83 -21.61
N MET A 98 9.29 -14.83 -22.26
CA MET A 98 10.53 -14.30 -21.69
C MET A 98 10.45 -12.80 -21.41
N LEU A 99 9.85 -11.99 -22.30
CA LEU A 99 9.62 -10.56 -22.06
C LEU A 99 8.70 -10.32 -20.87
N MET A 100 7.61 -11.10 -20.75
CA MET A 100 6.72 -11.08 -19.58
C MET A 100 7.49 -11.42 -18.30
N LEU A 101 8.31 -12.48 -18.32
CA LEU A 101 9.11 -12.91 -17.18
C LEU A 101 10.13 -11.85 -16.75
N ILE A 102 10.84 -11.23 -17.70
CA ILE A 102 11.75 -10.10 -17.42
C ILE A 102 10.99 -8.98 -16.73
N GLY A 103 9.76 -8.69 -17.17
CA GLY A 103 8.89 -7.73 -16.51
C GLY A 103 8.63 -8.09 -15.04
N GLN A 104 8.17 -9.31 -14.77
CA GLN A 104 7.88 -9.78 -13.40
C GLN A 104 9.11 -9.74 -12.49
N VAL A 105 10.27 -10.19 -13.00
CA VAL A 105 11.53 -10.15 -12.25
C VAL A 105 11.96 -8.72 -11.95
N THR A 106 11.81 -7.81 -12.91
CA THR A 106 12.14 -6.40 -12.70
C THR A 106 11.24 -5.78 -11.64
N ASP A 107 9.93 -6.04 -11.68
CA ASP A 107 8.99 -5.52 -10.66
C ASP A 107 9.28 -6.07 -9.26
N ALA A 108 9.60 -7.36 -9.15
CA ALA A 108 9.98 -8.00 -7.90
C ALA A 108 11.24 -7.36 -7.27
N ILE A 109 12.17 -6.89 -8.10
CA ILE A 109 13.39 -6.18 -7.65
C ILE A 109 13.08 -4.71 -7.37
N CYS A 110 12.34 -4.03 -8.25
CA CYS A 110 12.06 -2.60 -8.14
C CYS A 110 11.17 -2.26 -6.94
N THR A 111 10.19 -3.10 -6.62
CA THR A 111 9.26 -2.87 -5.50
C THR A 111 9.96 -2.62 -4.15
N PRO A 112 10.84 -3.51 -3.65
CA PRO A 112 11.57 -3.26 -2.40
C PRO A 112 12.59 -2.12 -2.54
N LEU A 113 13.24 -1.97 -3.70
CA LEU A 113 14.18 -0.87 -3.93
C LEU A 113 13.50 0.49 -3.83
N VAL A 114 12.35 0.68 -4.47
CA VAL A 114 11.59 1.92 -4.40
C VAL A 114 11.01 2.11 -3.00
N GLY A 115 10.56 1.06 -2.32
CA GLY A 115 10.17 1.13 -0.90
C GLY A 115 11.28 1.76 -0.03
N LEU A 116 12.49 1.21 -0.10
CA LEU A 116 13.64 1.71 0.65
C LEU A 116 14.07 3.12 0.23
N LEU A 117 14.19 3.38 -1.08
CA LEU A 117 14.64 4.68 -1.60
C LEU A 117 13.62 5.80 -1.33
N SER A 118 12.33 5.47 -1.38
CA SER A 118 11.27 6.42 -1.09
C SER A 118 11.25 6.85 0.36
N ASP A 119 11.67 5.99 1.28
CA ASP A 119 11.76 6.31 2.70
C ASP A 119 12.98 7.17 3.05
N VAL A 120 14.12 6.94 2.41
CA VAL A 120 15.38 7.65 2.71
C VAL A 120 15.40 9.09 2.19
N SER A 121 14.36 9.53 1.46
CA SER A 121 14.27 10.89 0.90
C SER A 121 15.47 11.26 0.03
N CYS A 122 15.82 10.37 -0.91
CA CYS A 122 16.94 10.53 -1.84
C CYS A 122 16.71 11.61 -2.93
N LEU A 123 15.53 12.23 -2.95
CA LEU A 123 15.13 13.20 -3.97
C LEU A 123 15.67 14.60 -3.70
N PRO A 124 15.88 15.40 -4.75
CA PRO A 124 16.43 16.74 -4.58
C PRO A 124 15.45 17.63 -3.81
N TRP A 125 16.00 18.42 -2.88
CA TRP A 125 15.27 19.11 -1.82
C TRP A 125 14.11 19.99 -2.31
N TRP A 126 14.27 20.67 -3.45
CA TRP A 126 13.24 21.51 -4.10
C TRP A 126 11.96 20.75 -4.48
N MET A 127 12.04 19.47 -4.87
CA MET A 127 10.84 18.67 -5.17
C MET A 127 10.13 18.24 -3.88
N LEU A 128 10.92 17.83 -2.88
CA LEU A 128 10.41 17.39 -1.58
C LEU A 128 9.67 18.51 -0.84
N GLU A 129 10.21 19.73 -0.87
CA GLU A 129 9.60 20.89 -0.20
C GLU A 129 8.29 21.33 -0.87
N LYS A 130 8.20 21.21 -2.19
CA LYS A 130 7.07 21.71 -2.98
C LYS A 130 5.92 20.72 -3.08
N PHE A 131 6.21 19.44 -3.32
CA PHE A 131 5.19 18.42 -3.59
C PHE A 131 5.01 17.41 -2.46
N GLY A 132 6.00 17.26 -1.58
CA GLY A 132 6.04 16.18 -0.60
C GLY A 132 6.77 14.95 -1.15
N ARG A 133 7.14 14.04 -0.26
CA ARG A 133 8.03 12.92 -0.58
C ARG A 133 7.31 11.85 -1.39
N ARG A 134 6.09 11.47 -0.99
CA ARG A 134 5.34 10.39 -1.64
C ARG A 134 4.85 10.84 -3.01
N ILE A 135 4.33 12.06 -3.10
CA ILE A 135 3.89 12.63 -4.38
C ILE A 135 5.06 12.78 -5.36
N SER A 136 6.26 13.14 -4.89
CA SER A 136 7.43 13.24 -5.78
C SER A 136 7.84 11.89 -6.38
N TRP A 137 7.85 10.80 -5.59
CA TRP A 137 8.13 9.46 -6.11
C TRP A 137 7.02 8.94 -7.03
N HIS A 138 5.77 9.30 -6.75
CA HIS A 138 4.67 9.04 -7.66
C HIS A 138 4.87 9.74 -9.01
N MET A 139 5.24 11.03 -9.03
CA MET A 139 5.49 11.78 -10.27
C MET A 139 6.61 11.18 -11.11
N ILE A 140 7.71 10.73 -10.47
CA ILE A 140 8.81 10.06 -11.17
C ILE A 140 8.32 8.76 -11.80
N GLY A 141 7.54 7.97 -11.05
CA GLY A 141 6.96 6.73 -11.56
C GLY A 141 6.02 6.98 -12.74
N THR A 142 5.09 7.93 -12.60
CA THR A 142 4.16 8.35 -13.66
C THR A 142 4.92 8.77 -14.92
N PHE A 143 5.99 9.55 -14.79
CA PHE A 143 6.81 9.96 -15.92
C PHE A 143 7.48 8.76 -16.62
N CYS A 144 8.06 7.83 -15.85
CA CYS A 144 8.64 6.61 -16.39
C CYS A 144 7.60 5.77 -17.15
N VAL A 145 6.41 5.56 -16.57
CA VAL A 145 5.31 4.80 -17.21
C VAL A 145 4.83 5.51 -18.47
N ALA A 146 4.56 6.82 -18.42
CA ALA A 146 4.09 7.58 -19.57
C ALA A 146 5.09 7.58 -20.73
N LEU A 147 6.39 7.61 -20.41
CA LEU A 147 7.45 7.56 -21.41
C LEU A 147 7.58 6.16 -22.03
N SER A 148 7.55 5.08 -21.25
CA SER A 148 7.86 3.75 -21.75
C SER A 148 6.66 2.98 -22.32
N PHE A 149 5.46 3.19 -21.77
CA PHE A 149 4.30 2.35 -22.06
C PHE A 149 3.87 2.37 -23.54
N PRO A 150 3.81 3.51 -24.25
CA PRO A 150 3.47 3.53 -25.67
C PRO A 150 4.47 2.75 -26.54
N PHE A 151 5.76 2.73 -26.15
CA PHE A 151 6.79 2.01 -26.90
C PHE A 151 6.72 0.49 -26.73
N ILE A 152 6.07 0.00 -25.65
CA ILE A 152 5.80 -1.44 -25.48
C ILE A 152 4.79 -1.94 -26.51
N PHE A 153 3.84 -1.08 -26.91
CA PHE A 153 2.82 -1.37 -27.93
C PHE A 153 3.09 -0.68 -29.28
N ALA A 154 4.31 -0.20 -29.48
CA ALA A 154 4.75 0.32 -30.77
C ALA A 154 5.52 -0.76 -31.53
N ASP A 155 5.40 -0.76 -32.86
CA ASP A 155 6.31 -1.50 -33.72
C ASP A 155 7.74 -1.00 -33.51
N CYS A 156 8.71 -1.91 -33.61
CA CYS A 156 10.12 -1.54 -33.51
C CYS A 156 10.49 -0.58 -34.65
N LEU A 157 10.75 0.69 -34.29
CA LEU A 157 10.96 1.79 -35.24
C LEU A 157 12.15 1.58 -36.18
N PHE A 158 13.13 0.79 -35.77
CA PHE A 158 14.36 0.51 -36.53
C PHE A 158 14.43 -0.92 -37.07
N CYS A 159 13.39 -1.73 -36.88
CA CYS A 159 13.36 -3.10 -37.36
C CYS A 159 12.74 -3.15 -38.77
N GLN A 160 13.47 -3.71 -39.73
CA GLN A 160 12.95 -4.08 -41.03
C GLN A 160 12.32 -5.48 -40.98
N PRO A 161 11.50 -5.88 -41.98
CA PRO A 161 10.94 -7.23 -42.06
C PRO A 161 11.99 -8.36 -42.06
N SER A 162 13.23 -8.06 -42.48
CA SER A 162 14.37 -8.97 -42.50
C SER A 162 15.21 -8.96 -41.21
N THR A 163 14.85 -8.15 -40.22
CA THR A 163 15.61 -8.02 -38.97
C THR A 163 15.48 -9.27 -38.12
N HIS A 164 16.60 -9.73 -37.56
CA HIS A 164 16.65 -10.88 -36.68
C HIS A 164 15.70 -10.70 -35.48
N GLU A 165 14.85 -11.68 -35.21
CA GLU A 165 13.81 -11.59 -34.16
C GLU A 165 14.39 -11.28 -32.76
N TRP A 166 15.62 -11.75 -32.46
CA TRP A 166 16.34 -11.40 -31.23
C TRP A 166 16.60 -9.90 -31.06
N LEU A 167 16.87 -9.17 -32.14
CA LEU A 167 17.06 -7.72 -32.06
C LEU A 167 15.74 -7.02 -31.70
N ARG A 168 14.62 -7.53 -32.24
CA ARG A 168 13.27 -7.06 -31.88
C ARG A 168 12.96 -7.36 -30.41
N THR A 169 13.35 -8.52 -29.88
CA THR A 169 13.20 -8.82 -28.45
C THR A 169 14.03 -7.88 -27.58
N LEU A 170 15.29 -7.62 -27.93
CA LEU A 170 16.16 -6.70 -27.20
C LEU A 170 15.63 -5.27 -27.16
N TRP A 171 14.90 -4.83 -28.20
CA TRP A 171 14.26 -3.52 -28.23
C TRP A 171 13.23 -3.32 -27.10
N PHE A 172 12.42 -4.33 -26.79
CA PHE A 172 11.35 -4.20 -25.79
C PHE A 172 11.87 -4.20 -24.34
N ILE A 173 12.97 -4.90 -24.07
CA ILE A 173 13.54 -5.06 -22.72
C ILE A 173 13.71 -3.74 -21.96
N PRO A 174 14.42 -2.71 -22.48
CA PRO A 174 14.61 -1.46 -21.73
C PRO A 174 13.29 -0.75 -21.43
N PHE A 175 12.33 -0.73 -22.35
CA PHE A 175 11.02 -0.11 -22.11
C PHE A 175 10.23 -0.86 -21.05
N ILE A 176 10.24 -2.19 -21.10
CA ILE A 176 9.63 -3.04 -20.07
C ILE A 176 10.27 -2.76 -18.71
N MET A 177 11.60 -2.71 -18.62
CA MET A 177 12.28 -2.46 -17.35
C MET A 177 11.93 -1.08 -16.76
N VAL A 178 11.89 -0.04 -17.60
CA VAL A 178 11.50 1.32 -17.18
C VAL A 178 10.02 1.35 -16.77
N PHE A 179 9.14 0.65 -17.50
CA PHE A 179 7.73 0.50 -17.15
C PHE A 179 7.56 -0.15 -15.78
N GLN A 180 8.23 -1.27 -15.51
CA GLN A 180 8.12 -1.98 -14.22
C GLN A 180 8.68 -1.16 -13.06
N PHE A 181 9.78 -0.42 -13.28
CA PHE A 181 10.26 0.54 -12.28
C PHE A 181 9.22 1.63 -11.99
N GLY A 182 8.65 2.23 -13.04
CA GLY A 182 7.63 3.27 -12.91
C GLY A 182 6.37 2.76 -12.22
N TRP A 183 5.92 1.56 -12.61
CA TRP A 183 4.82 0.83 -12.00
C TRP A 183 4.99 0.68 -10.50
N ALA A 184 6.12 0.09 -10.07
CA ALA A 184 6.45 -0.12 -8.67
C ALA A 184 6.51 1.20 -7.89
N SER A 185 7.06 2.25 -8.51
CA SER A 185 7.17 3.57 -7.88
C SER A 185 5.83 4.23 -7.62
N VAL A 186 4.92 4.22 -8.60
CA VAL A 186 3.55 4.74 -8.44
C VAL A 186 2.82 3.93 -7.38
N GLN A 187 2.86 2.59 -7.47
CA GLN A 187 2.16 1.69 -6.55
C GLN A 187 2.58 1.90 -5.09
N ILE A 188 3.88 1.84 -4.81
CA ILE A 188 4.39 1.95 -3.45
C ILE A 188 4.16 3.35 -2.88
N SER A 189 4.39 4.38 -3.67
CA SER A 189 4.19 5.77 -3.21
C SER A 189 2.72 6.09 -2.96
N HIS A 190 1.83 5.59 -3.81
CA HIS A 190 0.39 5.76 -3.67
C HIS A 190 -0.14 5.06 -2.41
N LEU A 191 0.27 3.81 -2.14
CA LEU A 191 -0.12 3.10 -0.93
C LEU A 191 0.46 3.73 0.35
N ALA A 192 1.70 4.21 0.30
CA ALA A 192 2.35 4.87 1.43
C ALA A 192 1.67 6.20 1.83
N LEU A 193 0.87 6.79 0.93
CA LEU A 193 0.17 8.04 1.17
C LEU A 193 -1.12 7.86 1.99
N ILE A 194 -1.72 6.66 2.04
CA ILE A 194 -2.92 6.36 2.84
C ILE A 194 -2.75 6.72 4.33
N PRO A 195 -1.74 6.17 5.04
CA PRO A 195 -1.55 6.47 6.46
C PRO A 195 -1.09 7.91 6.72
N GLU A 196 -0.55 8.59 5.71
CA GLU A 196 -0.12 9.99 5.80
C GLU A 196 -1.30 10.97 5.63
N LEU A 197 -2.34 10.58 4.88
CA LEU A 197 -3.52 11.41 4.63
C LEU A 197 -4.59 11.30 5.73
N SER A 198 -4.76 10.14 6.34
CA SER A 198 -5.79 9.89 7.36
C SER A 198 -5.24 9.15 8.58
N SER A 199 -5.65 9.56 9.78
CA SER A 199 -5.44 8.87 11.06
C SER A 199 -6.48 7.80 11.34
N VAL A 200 -7.66 7.86 10.71
CA VAL A 200 -8.81 7.00 11.02
C VAL A 200 -8.82 5.75 10.15
N GLU A 201 -8.92 4.58 10.78
CA GLU A 201 -8.92 3.29 10.09
C GLU A 201 -10.07 3.15 9.07
N SER A 202 -11.29 3.58 9.41
CA SER A 202 -12.44 3.49 8.50
C SER A 202 -12.23 4.27 7.18
N SER A 203 -11.54 5.40 7.26
CA SER A 203 -11.25 6.25 6.11
C SER A 203 -10.13 5.66 5.26
N ARG A 204 -9.10 5.07 5.87
CA ARG A 204 -8.06 4.31 5.15
C ARG A 204 -8.64 3.14 4.38
N THR A 205 -9.53 2.39 5.02
CA THR A 205 -10.27 1.29 4.39
C THR A 205 -11.11 1.81 3.23
N SER A 206 -11.86 2.90 3.44
CA SER A 206 -12.67 3.53 2.39
C SER A 206 -11.83 4.03 1.21
N MET A 207 -10.67 4.65 1.46
CA MET A 207 -9.72 5.07 0.42
C MET A 207 -9.23 3.89 -0.41
N ASN A 208 -8.90 2.76 0.24
CA ASN A 208 -8.46 1.56 -0.47
C ASN A 208 -9.62 0.91 -1.26
N SER A 209 -10.84 0.91 -0.70
CA SER A 209 -12.05 0.47 -1.42
C SER A 209 -12.32 1.30 -2.66
N PHE A 210 -12.22 2.63 -2.59
CA PHE A 210 -12.34 3.49 -3.76
C PHE A 210 -11.26 3.20 -4.79
N ARG A 211 -10.00 3.02 -4.37
CA ARG A 211 -8.89 2.65 -5.27
C ARG A 211 -9.23 1.38 -6.05
N TYR A 212 -9.67 0.32 -5.39
CA TYR A 212 -10.10 -0.92 -6.07
C TYR A 212 -11.31 -0.71 -7.00
N GLY A 213 -12.27 0.12 -6.62
CA GLY A 213 -13.39 0.48 -7.50
C GLY A 213 -12.91 1.14 -8.80
N PHE A 214 -11.94 2.05 -8.70
CA PHE A 214 -11.29 2.67 -9.85
C PHE A 214 -10.46 1.67 -10.67
N THR A 215 -9.80 0.70 -10.02
CA THR A 215 -9.11 -0.40 -10.73
C THR A 215 -10.07 -1.20 -11.60
N VAL A 216 -11.25 -1.56 -11.09
CA VAL A 216 -12.28 -2.27 -11.88
C VAL A 216 -12.74 -1.40 -13.04
N LEU A 217 -12.99 -0.11 -12.80
CA LEU A 217 -13.39 0.82 -13.86
C LEU A 217 -12.33 0.96 -14.95
N ALA A 218 -11.04 1.04 -14.58
CA ALA A 218 -9.92 1.11 -15.52
C ALA A 218 -9.90 -0.12 -16.44
N ASN A 219 -10.07 -1.32 -15.87
CA ASN A 219 -10.17 -2.55 -16.65
C ASN A 219 -11.33 -2.49 -17.64
N LEU A 220 -12.54 -2.12 -17.18
CA LEU A 220 -13.72 -2.01 -18.05
C LEU A 220 -13.50 -1.01 -19.20
N VAL A 221 -12.86 0.13 -18.92
CA VAL A 221 -12.50 1.13 -19.93
C VAL A 221 -11.58 0.52 -20.98
N VAL A 222 -10.52 -0.16 -20.58
CA VAL A 222 -9.57 -0.81 -21.52
C VAL A 222 -10.26 -1.87 -22.37
N PHE A 223 -11.07 -2.74 -21.75
CA PHE A 223 -11.85 -3.75 -22.47
C PHE A 223 -12.79 -3.12 -23.50
N ALA A 224 -13.52 -2.06 -23.12
CA ALA A 224 -14.46 -1.39 -24.01
C ALA A 224 -13.77 -0.75 -25.22
N PHE A 225 -12.66 -0.04 -25.01
CA PHE A 225 -11.90 0.59 -26.10
C PHE A 225 -11.32 -0.44 -27.06
N LEU A 226 -10.66 -1.49 -26.54
CA LEU A 226 -10.10 -2.54 -27.38
C LEU A 226 -11.17 -3.33 -28.13
N TYR A 227 -12.31 -3.62 -27.49
CA TYR A 227 -13.45 -4.23 -28.18
C TYR A 227 -13.92 -3.39 -29.36
N VAL A 228 -14.07 -2.06 -29.17
CA VAL A 228 -14.48 -1.15 -30.26
C VAL A 228 -13.45 -1.09 -31.38
N PHE A 229 -12.16 -1.04 -31.07
CA PHE A 229 -11.12 -0.99 -32.10
C PHE A 229 -11.01 -2.29 -32.88
N LEU A 230 -10.96 -3.43 -32.20
CA LEU A 230 -10.84 -4.73 -32.86
C LEU A 230 -12.09 -5.04 -33.70
N ASN A 231 -13.29 -4.64 -33.26
CA ASN A 231 -14.50 -4.88 -34.03
C ASN A 231 -14.60 -4.03 -35.31
N ARG A 232 -13.93 -2.86 -35.36
CA ARG A 232 -13.86 -2.03 -36.57
C ARG A 232 -12.88 -2.56 -37.62
N SER A 233 -11.88 -3.34 -37.19
CA SER A 233 -10.82 -3.89 -38.05
C SER A 233 -11.19 -5.21 -38.72
N ASN A 234 -12.31 -5.84 -38.33
CA ASN A 234 -12.73 -7.20 -38.73
C ASN A 234 -12.98 -7.38 -40.24
N VAL A 235 -11.90 -7.47 -41.02
CA VAL A 235 -11.91 -7.98 -42.40
C VAL A 235 -11.75 -9.51 -42.40
N ASN A 236 -11.19 -10.12 -41.35
CA ASN A 236 -10.84 -11.56 -41.31
C ASN A 236 -11.08 -12.29 -39.95
N ASP A 237 -11.85 -11.72 -39.01
CA ASP A 237 -12.21 -12.31 -37.70
C ASP A 237 -11.03 -12.80 -36.82
N LYS A 238 -9.79 -12.39 -37.12
CA LYS A 238 -8.59 -12.79 -36.39
C LYS A 238 -7.68 -11.59 -36.15
N ILE A 239 -7.20 -11.48 -34.91
CA ILE A 239 -6.19 -10.48 -34.52
C ILE A 239 -4.89 -10.79 -35.26
N GLY A 240 -4.32 -9.80 -35.93
CA GLY A 240 -3.13 -9.98 -36.74
C GLY A 240 -2.27 -8.72 -36.87
N PRO A 241 -1.25 -8.75 -37.76
CA PRO A 241 -0.34 -7.63 -37.95
C PRO A 241 -1.00 -6.32 -38.38
N SER A 242 -2.17 -6.39 -39.03
CA SER A 242 -2.97 -5.22 -39.39
C SER A 242 -3.47 -4.42 -38.20
N ASP A 243 -3.57 -5.04 -37.02
CA ASP A 243 -4.09 -4.41 -35.81
C ASP A 243 -3.01 -3.66 -35.00
N SER A 244 -1.75 -3.64 -35.45
CA SER A 244 -0.65 -2.98 -34.73
C SER A 244 -0.95 -1.50 -34.44
N ILE A 245 -1.61 -0.85 -35.40
CA ILE A 245 -2.08 0.53 -35.28
C ILE A 245 -3.05 0.71 -34.10
N HIS A 246 -3.97 -0.24 -33.89
CA HIS A 246 -4.98 -0.18 -32.84
C HIS A 246 -4.36 -0.35 -31.45
N PHE A 247 -3.41 -1.27 -31.28
CA PHE A 247 -2.69 -1.45 -30.01
C PHE A 247 -1.82 -0.23 -29.67
N ARG A 248 -1.15 0.34 -30.67
CA ARG A 248 -0.33 1.55 -30.49
C ARG A 248 -1.19 2.75 -30.10
N ASP A 249 -2.28 3.00 -30.83
CA ASP A 249 -3.18 4.11 -30.57
C ASP A 249 -3.86 3.94 -29.19
N MET A 250 -4.20 2.70 -28.80
CA MET A 250 -4.66 2.39 -27.46
C MET A 250 -3.62 2.74 -26.39
N GLY A 251 -2.34 2.43 -26.62
CA GLY A 251 -1.24 2.82 -25.73
C GLY A 251 -1.19 4.34 -25.51
N PHE A 252 -1.32 5.14 -26.58
CA PHE A 252 -1.37 6.60 -26.47
C PHE A 252 -2.64 7.11 -25.77
N ILE A 253 -3.79 6.51 -26.02
CA ILE A 253 -5.06 6.86 -25.36
C ILE A 253 -4.99 6.58 -23.86
N VAL A 254 -4.45 5.42 -23.46
CA VAL A 254 -4.26 5.06 -22.05
C VAL A 254 -3.34 6.05 -21.36
N VAL A 255 -2.22 6.44 -21.99
CA VAL A 255 -1.33 7.47 -21.44
C VAL A 255 -2.03 8.81 -21.34
N GLY A 256 -2.75 9.25 -22.38
CA GLY A 256 -3.48 10.53 -22.35
C GLY A 256 -4.54 10.60 -21.25
N LEU A 257 -5.37 9.55 -21.14
CA LEU A 257 -6.40 9.45 -20.12
C LEU A 257 -5.79 9.31 -18.71
N GLY A 258 -4.73 8.52 -18.58
CA GLY A 258 -4.02 8.33 -17.33
C GLY A 258 -3.37 9.60 -16.82
N LEU A 259 -2.64 10.33 -17.67
CA LEU A 259 -2.04 11.62 -17.31
C LEU A 259 -3.08 12.67 -16.93
N PHE A 260 -4.25 12.64 -17.56
CA PHE A 260 -5.38 13.49 -17.15
C PHE A 260 -5.83 13.15 -15.72
N MET A 261 -6.00 11.88 -15.38
CA MET A 261 -6.38 11.45 -14.02
C MET A 261 -5.29 11.74 -12.99
N ASP A 262 -4.01 11.52 -13.33
CA ASP A 262 -2.88 11.85 -12.46
C ASP A 262 -2.79 13.37 -12.21
N THR A 263 -3.13 14.18 -13.21
CA THR A 263 -3.23 15.63 -13.06
C THR A 263 -4.32 16.00 -12.04
N VAL A 264 -5.50 15.38 -12.13
CA VAL A 264 -6.58 15.55 -11.14
C VAL A 264 -6.12 15.12 -9.74
N PHE A 265 -5.37 14.01 -9.64
CA PHE A 265 -4.78 13.54 -8.39
C PHE A 265 -3.82 14.58 -7.79
N TYR A 266 -2.91 15.15 -8.58
CA TYR A 266 -1.95 16.16 -8.09
C TYR A 266 -2.61 17.47 -7.65
N PHE A 267 -3.74 17.85 -8.25
CA PHE A 267 -4.50 19.01 -7.81
C PHE A 267 -5.34 18.75 -6.55
N THR A 268 -5.89 17.54 -6.42
CA THR A 268 -6.82 17.21 -5.32
C THR A 268 -6.09 16.74 -4.07
N THR A 269 -4.95 16.07 -4.23
CA THR A 269 -4.20 15.46 -3.15
C THR A 269 -2.94 16.27 -2.85
N ARG A 270 -2.87 16.82 -1.64
CA ARG A 270 -1.67 17.49 -1.12
C ARG A 270 -1.18 16.76 0.11
N GLU A 271 0.12 16.47 0.12
CA GLU A 271 0.80 15.87 1.27
C GLU A 271 0.86 16.90 2.42
N PRO A 272 0.41 16.57 3.64
CA PRO A 272 0.52 17.47 4.78
C PRO A 272 2.00 17.65 5.16
N LYS A 273 2.45 18.92 5.26
CA LYS A 273 3.86 19.27 5.60
C LYS A 273 4.33 18.70 6.95
N ASP A 274 3.39 18.48 7.87
CA ASP A 274 3.62 17.86 9.18
C ASP A 274 3.39 16.33 9.20
N GLY A 275 3.31 15.65 8.05
CA GLY A 275 2.98 14.21 7.94
C GLY A 275 3.88 13.30 8.78
N ARG A 276 5.10 13.75 9.11
CA ARG A 276 6.03 13.07 10.02
C ARG A 276 5.47 12.95 11.45
N ARG A 277 4.61 13.87 11.89
CA ARG A 277 3.93 13.85 13.20
C ARG A 277 2.71 12.92 13.18
N LEU A 278 1.90 12.93 12.11
CA LEU A 278 0.71 12.07 12.01
C LEU A 278 1.08 10.58 11.88
N SER A 279 2.10 10.26 11.07
CA SER A 279 2.61 8.88 10.97
C SER A 279 3.22 8.40 12.29
N ARG A 280 3.84 9.29 13.08
CA ARG A 280 4.32 9.00 14.45
C ARG A 280 3.18 8.80 15.45
N LEU A 281 2.14 9.62 15.40
CA LEU A 281 0.97 9.48 16.29
C LEU A 281 0.21 8.16 16.02
N ASN A 282 0.09 7.76 14.75
CA ASN A 282 -0.48 6.46 14.38
C ASN A 282 0.39 5.28 14.82
N SER A 283 1.72 5.42 14.78
CA SER A 283 2.58 4.41 15.40
C SER A 283 2.37 4.38 16.92
N ILE A 284 2.26 5.53 17.59
CA ILE A 284 2.08 5.65 19.05
C ILE A 284 0.72 5.10 19.52
N SER A 285 -0.35 5.29 18.75
CA SER A 285 -1.69 4.74 19.05
C SER A 285 -1.77 3.22 18.93
N SER A 286 -0.80 2.58 18.26
CA SER A 286 -0.58 1.15 18.35
C SER A 286 0.25 0.90 19.60
N GLU A 287 -0.34 0.34 20.66
CA GLU A 287 0.32 0.02 21.95
C GLU A 287 1.62 -0.81 21.83
N THR A 288 1.99 -1.26 20.64
CA THR A 288 3.21 -1.98 20.27
C THR A 288 4.41 -1.12 19.86
N SER A 289 4.34 0.21 19.92
CA SER A 289 5.35 1.12 19.35
C SER A 289 6.52 1.52 20.26
N HIS A 290 6.74 0.82 21.38
CA HIS A 290 8.03 0.83 22.08
C HIS A 290 9.14 0.08 21.31
N LEU A 291 9.11 0.10 19.97
CA LEU A 291 10.08 -0.55 19.11
C LEU A 291 10.91 0.49 18.36
N VAL A 292 12.18 0.49 18.71
CA VAL A 292 13.36 0.81 17.89
C VAL A 292 13.01 0.87 16.40
N ARG A 293 13.42 1.95 15.74
CA ARG A 293 13.34 2.10 14.27
C ARG A 293 13.96 0.86 13.60
N MET A 294 13.12 -0.11 13.23
CA MET A 294 13.57 -1.38 12.69
C MET A 294 14.26 -1.12 11.36
N THR A 295 15.49 -1.58 11.24
CA THR A 295 16.20 -1.58 9.96
C THR A 295 15.61 -2.68 9.08
N TRP A 296 15.77 -2.56 7.75
CA TRP A 296 15.24 -3.54 6.79
C TRP A 296 15.69 -4.99 7.08
N ARG A 297 16.84 -5.17 7.72
CA ARG A 297 17.36 -6.49 8.13
C ARG A 297 16.61 -7.08 9.32
N ASP A 298 16.16 -6.23 10.23
CA ASP A 298 15.44 -6.66 11.42
C ASP A 298 14.08 -7.27 11.04
N TRP A 299 13.44 -6.76 9.97
CA TRP A 299 12.20 -7.32 9.43
C TRP A 299 12.33 -8.78 9.02
N PHE A 300 13.45 -9.16 8.38
CA PHE A 300 13.70 -10.56 8.00
C PHE A 300 13.97 -11.47 9.20
N SER A 301 14.13 -10.92 10.40
CA SER A 301 14.29 -11.71 11.63
C SER A 301 12.98 -11.84 12.42
N GLN A 302 11.92 -11.14 12.02
CA GLN A 302 10.63 -11.14 12.71
C GLN A 302 9.71 -12.24 12.16
N VAL A 303 9.27 -13.16 13.02
CA VAL A 303 8.33 -14.25 12.67
C VAL A 303 7.01 -13.75 12.05
N PRO A 304 6.40 -12.64 12.53
CA PRO A 304 5.17 -12.10 11.92
C PRO A 304 5.31 -11.73 10.44
N PHE A 305 6.50 -11.32 9.99
CA PHE A 305 6.76 -11.01 8.58
C PHE A 305 6.50 -12.24 7.70
N TYR A 306 7.05 -13.39 8.11
CA TYR A 306 6.85 -14.66 7.40
C TYR A 306 5.42 -15.18 7.51
N GLN A 307 4.71 -14.95 8.62
CA GLN A 307 3.30 -15.34 8.76
C GLN A 307 2.39 -14.59 7.78
N VAL A 308 2.63 -13.29 7.58
CA VAL A 308 1.90 -12.50 6.56
C VAL A 308 2.24 -13.01 5.17
N CYS A 309 3.51 -13.23 4.85
CA CYS A 309 3.92 -13.81 3.56
C CYS A 309 3.26 -15.18 3.30
N PHE A 310 3.27 -16.06 4.30
CA PHE A 310 2.63 -17.37 4.22
C PHE A 310 1.11 -17.26 4.06
N GLY A 311 0.45 -16.37 4.82
CA GLY A 311 -0.99 -16.15 4.72
C GLY A 311 -1.41 -15.58 3.35
N VAL A 312 -0.56 -14.79 2.69
CA VAL A 312 -0.77 -14.33 1.32
C VAL A 312 -0.56 -15.48 0.33
N LEU A 313 0.52 -16.24 0.45
CA LEU A 313 0.81 -17.40 -0.41
C LEU A 313 -0.28 -18.48 -0.32
N ALA A 314 -0.77 -18.77 0.88
CA ALA A 314 -1.82 -19.75 1.13
C ALA A 314 -3.20 -19.34 0.57
N LYS A 315 -3.39 -18.07 0.21
CA LYS A 315 -4.60 -17.60 -0.50
C LYS A 315 -4.48 -17.67 -2.02
N ILE A 316 -3.26 -17.82 -2.54
CA ILE A 316 -2.96 -17.86 -3.98
C ILE A 316 -2.87 -19.30 -4.49
N LEU A 317 -2.49 -20.25 -3.61
CA LEU A 317 -2.53 -21.69 -3.85
C LEU A 317 -3.95 -22.25 -3.63
#